data_AF-A0ABD0RS26-F1
#
_entry.id   AF-A0ABD0RS26-F1
#
_cell.length_a   1.000
_cell.length_b   1.000
_cell.length_c   1.000
_cell.angle_alpha   90.00
_cell.angle_beta   90.00
_cell.angle_gamma   90.00
#
_symmetry.space_group_name_H-M   'P 1'
#
loop_
_entity.id
_entity.type
_entity.pdbx_description
1 polymer ?
#
loop_
_entity_poly.entity_id
_entity_poly.type
_entity_poly.pdbx_seq_one_letter_code
_entity_poly.pdbx_strand_id
1 'polypeptide(L)'
;MNPLQYPSVIKHGKQLDFHTFSDSAASRTFGYPPVRSGLFPGMSDSIQRSYTLLQGPALDPLTFSMMGNLQQVLRRRFLSSKESGSDSNWQEAELYEFCKCVMFQTTFNTLYGHSSNLHLDQLREDFEKFDAIFPLLMARVPIAMLGKTKEIREKLTRFFYPQKVAEWNTPCEFIQTRTALFQQYDTLQERDKA
;
A
#
# COMPACT_ATOMS: atom_id res chain seq x y z
N MET A 1 -26.02 -14.70 -8.95
CA MET A 1 -25.48 -15.59 -7.90
C MET A 1 -26.47 -15.60 -6.73
N ASN A 2 -26.75 -16.74 -6.09
CA ASN A 2 -27.68 -16.81 -4.96
C ASN A 2 -26.93 -16.53 -3.63
N PRO A 3 -27.23 -15.44 -2.89
CA PRO A 3 -26.54 -15.09 -1.65
C PRO A 3 -26.63 -16.17 -0.57
N LEU A 4 -27.72 -16.95 -0.55
CA LEU A 4 -27.92 -18.02 0.43
C LEU A 4 -26.91 -19.18 0.27
N GLN A 5 -26.25 -19.27 -0.89
CA GLN A 5 -25.23 -20.29 -1.16
C GLN A 5 -23.81 -19.83 -0.81
N TYR A 6 -23.60 -18.56 -0.44
CA TYR A 6 -22.26 -18.03 -0.15
C TYR A 6 -21.54 -18.78 0.99
N PRO A 7 -22.21 -19.11 2.12
CA PRO A 7 -21.57 -19.90 3.18
C PRO A 7 -21.02 -21.23 2.67
N SER A 8 -21.72 -21.86 1.73
CA SER A 8 -21.30 -23.11 1.09
C SER A 8 -20.11 -22.92 0.16
N VAL A 9 -19.81 -21.71 -0.31
CA VAL A 9 -18.61 -21.46 -1.12
C VAL A 9 -17.45 -21.05 -0.21
N ILE A 10 -17.64 -20.06 0.66
CA ILE A 10 -16.56 -19.50 1.47
C ILE A 10 -15.99 -20.47 2.52
N LYS A 11 -16.78 -21.45 2.99
CA LYS A 11 -16.35 -22.42 4.02
C LYS A 11 -15.73 -23.70 3.44
N HIS A 12 -15.81 -23.94 2.12
CA HIS A 12 -15.30 -25.17 1.50
C HIS A 12 -13.79 -25.10 1.19
N GLY A 13 -12.98 -24.84 2.21
CA GLY A 13 -11.54 -24.60 2.08
C GLY A 13 -10.69 -25.81 1.65
N LYS A 14 -11.24 -27.04 1.63
CA LYS A 14 -10.52 -28.22 1.11
C LYS A 14 -10.59 -28.37 -0.40
N GLN A 15 -11.58 -27.76 -1.05
CA GLN A 15 -11.83 -27.90 -2.50
C GLN A 15 -11.59 -26.60 -3.27
N LEU A 16 -11.56 -25.45 -2.57
CA LEU A 16 -11.37 -24.14 -3.18
C LEU A 16 -10.08 -23.51 -2.68
N ASP A 17 -9.21 -23.16 -3.62
CA ASP A 17 -7.98 -22.42 -3.35
C ASP A 17 -8.08 -21.00 -3.91
N PHE A 18 -8.26 -20.03 -3.02
CA PHE A 18 -8.29 -18.61 -3.36
C PHE A 18 -6.89 -18.00 -3.47
N HIS A 19 -5.86 -18.68 -2.95
CA HIS A 19 -4.50 -18.18 -2.91
C HIS A 19 -3.79 -18.32 -4.25
N THR A 20 -4.04 -19.39 -5.01
CA THR A 20 -3.48 -19.55 -6.37
C THR A 20 -3.85 -18.37 -7.27
N PHE A 21 -5.12 -17.96 -7.25
CA PHE A 21 -5.56 -16.77 -7.99
C PHE A 21 -4.88 -15.51 -7.47
N SER A 22 -4.88 -15.30 -6.16
CA SER A 22 -4.38 -14.08 -5.54
C SER A 22 -2.88 -13.88 -5.76
N ASP A 23 -2.07 -14.94 -5.61
CA ASP A 23 -0.62 -14.93 -5.84
C ASP A 23 -0.30 -14.64 -7.31
N SER A 24 -0.98 -15.32 -8.25
CA SER A 24 -0.80 -15.09 -9.69
C SER A 24 -1.21 -13.68 -10.12
N ALA A 25 -2.35 -13.19 -9.62
CA ALA A 25 -2.87 -11.87 -9.95
C ALA A 25 -1.95 -10.77 -9.40
N ALA A 26 -1.57 -10.85 -8.14
CA ALA A 26 -0.74 -9.84 -7.51
C ALA A 26 0.69 -9.83 -8.08
N SER A 27 1.31 -11.01 -8.26
CA SER A 27 2.63 -11.14 -8.91
C SER A 27 2.65 -10.48 -10.28
N ARG A 28 1.65 -10.73 -11.15
CA ARG A 28 1.60 -10.12 -12.48
C ARG A 28 1.38 -8.61 -12.42
N THR A 29 0.42 -8.16 -11.60
CA THR A 29 0.04 -6.75 -11.53
C THR A 29 1.17 -5.90 -10.97
N PHE A 30 1.80 -6.32 -9.89
CA PHE A 30 2.85 -5.56 -9.21
C PHE A 30 4.27 -5.91 -9.67
N GLY A 31 4.47 -7.02 -10.39
CA GLY A 31 5.72 -7.33 -11.08
C GLY A 31 6.80 -8.02 -10.23
N TYR A 32 6.41 -8.73 -9.17
CA TYR A 32 7.29 -9.53 -8.31
C TYR A 32 7.08 -11.04 -8.56
N PRO A 33 8.03 -11.93 -8.20
CA PRO A 33 7.88 -13.38 -8.40
C PRO A 33 6.84 -13.99 -7.44
N PRO A 34 6.03 -14.98 -7.87
CA PRO A 34 5.00 -15.59 -7.02
C PRO A 34 5.55 -16.13 -5.70
N VAL A 35 4.93 -15.74 -4.58
CA VAL A 35 5.45 -16.02 -3.22
C VAL A 35 5.09 -17.41 -2.71
N ARG A 36 4.12 -18.08 -3.35
CA ARG A 36 3.77 -19.49 -3.07
C ARG A 36 4.51 -20.47 -3.97
N SER A 37 5.40 -19.97 -4.83
CA SER A 37 6.30 -20.85 -5.59
C SER A 37 7.26 -21.57 -4.64
N GLY A 38 7.71 -22.77 -5.02
CA GLY A 38 8.72 -23.50 -4.25
C GLY A 38 10.08 -22.80 -4.17
N LEU A 39 10.24 -21.65 -4.83
CA LEU A 39 11.45 -20.83 -4.82
C LEU A 39 11.68 -20.14 -3.47
N PHE A 40 10.62 -19.88 -2.69
CA PHE A 40 10.70 -19.17 -1.42
C PHE A 40 10.01 -19.95 -0.29
N PRO A 41 10.65 -21.01 0.24
CA PRO A 41 10.06 -21.83 1.29
C PRO A 41 9.59 -21.01 2.49
N GLY A 42 8.34 -21.20 2.90
CA GLY A 42 7.74 -20.55 4.07
C GLY A 42 7.41 -19.05 3.93
N MET A 43 7.76 -18.41 2.80
CA MET A 43 7.56 -16.96 2.64
C MET A 43 6.08 -16.58 2.71
N SER A 44 5.23 -17.30 1.97
CA SER A 44 3.77 -17.04 1.98
C SER A 44 3.15 -17.19 3.37
N ASP A 45 3.63 -18.14 4.18
CA ASP A 45 3.09 -18.36 5.54
C ASP A 45 3.54 -17.25 6.49
N SER A 46 4.79 -16.81 6.38
CA SER A 46 5.32 -15.67 7.14
C SER A 46 4.64 -14.36 6.75
N ILE A 47 4.39 -14.14 5.45
CA ILE A 47 3.58 -13.04 4.93
C ILE A 47 2.18 -13.09 5.56
N GLN A 48 1.51 -14.24 5.52
CA GLN A 48 0.17 -14.38 6.07
C GLN A 48 0.15 -14.11 7.58
N ARG A 49 1.16 -14.62 8.30
CA ARG A 49 1.32 -14.37 9.73
C ARG A 49 1.54 -12.89 10.05
N SER A 50 2.27 -12.14 9.21
CA SER A 50 2.50 -10.70 9.45
C SER A 50 1.19 -9.90 9.56
N TYR A 51 0.11 -10.33 8.90
CA TYR A 51 -1.20 -9.67 9.01
C TYR A 51 -1.81 -9.74 10.41
N THR A 52 -1.31 -10.59 11.31
CA THR A 52 -1.73 -10.55 12.72
C THR A 52 -1.36 -9.24 13.40
N LEU A 53 -0.39 -8.48 12.86
CA LEU A 53 -0.01 -7.14 13.32
C LEU A 53 -1.01 -6.06 12.93
N LEU A 54 -2.03 -6.38 12.13
CA LEU A 54 -3.11 -5.47 11.72
C LEU A 54 -4.44 -5.79 12.41
N GLN A 55 -4.41 -6.54 13.51
CA GLN A 55 -5.62 -6.97 14.23
C GLN A 55 -5.35 -7.16 15.73
N GLY A 56 -6.43 -7.23 16.52
CA GLY A 56 -6.34 -7.43 17.96
C GLY A 56 -5.50 -6.35 18.65
N PRO A 57 -4.80 -6.68 19.76
CA PRO A 57 -3.99 -5.71 20.50
C PRO A 57 -2.86 -5.05 19.68
N ALA A 58 -2.37 -5.73 18.63
CA ALA A 58 -1.34 -5.17 17.76
C ALA A 58 -1.85 -4.01 16.89
N LEU A 59 -3.17 -3.88 16.72
CA LEU A 59 -3.80 -2.78 15.99
C LEU A 59 -3.85 -1.47 16.79
N ASP A 60 -3.76 -1.53 18.12
CA ASP A 60 -3.90 -0.36 18.98
C ASP A 60 -2.83 0.72 18.66
N PRO A 61 -1.52 0.41 18.63
CA PRO A 61 -0.49 1.40 18.30
C PRO A 61 -0.69 2.01 16.91
N LEU A 62 -1.14 1.21 15.94
CA LEU A 62 -1.41 1.67 14.58
C LEU A 62 -2.59 2.65 14.54
N THR A 63 -3.64 2.38 15.33
CA THR A 63 -4.82 3.24 15.46
C THR A 63 -4.47 4.57 16.11
N PHE A 64 -3.68 4.55 17.20
CA PHE A 64 -3.19 5.77 17.84
C PHE A 64 -2.31 6.60 16.89
N SER A 65 -1.39 5.95 16.16
CA SER A 65 -0.55 6.58 15.15
C SER A 65 -1.38 7.21 14.02
N MET A 66 -2.37 6.49 13.49
CA MET A 66 -3.29 6.98 12.46
C MET A 66 -4.00 8.26 12.90
N MET A 67 -4.54 8.28 14.12
CA MET A 67 -5.23 9.46 14.67
C MET A 67 -4.28 10.65 14.80
N GLY A 68 -3.07 10.43 15.34
CA GLY A 68 -2.05 11.48 15.47
C GLY A 68 -1.65 12.08 14.12
N ASN A 69 -1.37 11.22 13.14
CA ASN A 69 -1.04 11.63 11.77
C ASN A 69 -2.20 12.38 11.09
N LEU A 70 -3.44 11.92 11.27
CA LEU A 70 -4.62 12.56 10.68
C LEU A 70 -4.79 13.98 11.23
N GLN A 71 -4.72 14.14 12.55
CA GLN A 71 -4.80 15.45 13.18
C GLN A 71 -3.67 16.38 12.72
N GLN A 72 -2.45 15.86 12.58
CA GLN A 72 -1.31 16.66 12.12
C GLN A 72 -1.50 17.14 10.68
N VAL A 73 -1.91 16.25 9.76
CA VAL A 73 -2.13 16.59 8.34
C VAL A 73 -3.25 17.63 8.21
N LEU A 74 -4.38 17.42 8.88
CA LEU A 74 -5.50 18.37 8.85
C LEU A 74 -5.11 19.73 9.44
N ARG A 75 -4.42 19.76 10.60
CA ARG A 75 -3.95 21.01 11.21
C ARG A 75 -3.03 21.78 10.27
N ARG A 76 -2.03 21.13 9.65
CA ARG A 76 -1.12 21.81 8.71
C ARG A 76 -1.89 22.42 7.55
N ARG A 77 -2.84 21.69 6.98
CA ARG A 77 -3.63 22.16 5.84
C ARG A 77 -4.49 23.38 6.20
N PHE A 78 -5.20 23.34 7.34
CA PHE A 78 -6.06 24.45 7.77
C PHE A 78 -5.33 25.60 8.48
N LEU A 79 -4.10 25.41 8.96
CA LEU A 79 -3.28 26.50 9.51
C LEU A 79 -2.55 27.26 8.39
N SER A 80 -2.09 26.56 7.34
CA SER A 80 -1.48 27.19 6.16
C SER A 80 -2.42 28.15 5.44
N SER A 81 -3.74 27.98 5.59
CA SER A 81 -4.76 28.84 4.99
C SER A 81 -5.12 30.09 5.81
N LYS A 82 -4.66 30.19 7.06
CA LYS A 82 -4.93 31.36 7.92
C LYS A 82 -3.97 32.52 7.70
N GLU A 83 -2.83 32.27 7.06
CA GLU A 83 -1.85 33.31 6.73
C GLU A 83 -2.26 34.16 5.51
N SER A 84 -3.30 33.77 4.77
CA SER A 84 -3.72 34.44 3.53
C SER A 84 -4.75 35.57 3.69
N GLY A 85 -4.98 36.09 4.90
CA GLY A 85 -5.63 37.40 5.13
C GLY A 85 -7.05 37.60 4.58
N SER A 86 -7.77 36.53 4.24
CA SER A 86 -9.13 36.59 3.67
C SER A 86 -10.18 36.40 4.76
N ASP A 87 -11.11 37.35 4.89
CA ASP A 87 -12.22 37.36 5.86
C ASP A 87 -13.26 36.23 5.68
N SER A 88 -13.04 35.33 4.72
CA SER A 88 -13.83 34.11 4.53
C SER A 88 -13.02 32.89 4.94
N ASN A 89 -13.24 32.40 6.17
CA ASN A 89 -12.66 31.18 6.73
C ASN A 89 -13.11 29.86 6.03
N TRP A 90 -13.90 29.94 4.96
CA TRP A 90 -14.36 28.78 4.20
C TRP A 90 -13.47 28.53 2.99
N GLN A 91 -13.05 27.27 2.83
CA GLN A 91 -12.33 26.79 1.65
C GLN A 91 -13.21 25.81 0.89
N GLU A 92 -13.39 26.06 -0.40
CA GLU A 92 -14.04 25.12 -1.30
C GLU A 92 -13.02 24.09 -1.81
N ALA A 93 -13.40 22.82 -1.83
CA ALA A 93 -12.59 21.73 -2.37
C ALA A 93 -13.50 20.61 -2.87
N GLU A 94 -13.05 19.88 -3.89
CA GLU A 94 -13.71 18.63 -4.27
C GLU A 94 -13.53 17.58 -3.18
N LEU A 95 -14.64 17.02 -2.69
CA LEU A 95 -14.62 16.13 -1.53
C LEU A 95 -13.72 14.90 -1.75
N TYR A 96 -13.77 14.30 -2.93
CA TYR A 96 -12.96 13.13 -3.24
C TYR A 96 -11.46 13.47 -3.24
N GLU A 97 -11.06 14.55 -3.91
CA GLU A 97 -9.67 15.00 -3.93
C GLU A 97 -9.17 15.37 -2.54
N PHE A 98 -10.00 16.05 -1.74
CA PHE A 98 -9.68 16.37 -0.36
C PHE A 98 -9.42 15.11 0.46
N CYS A 99 -10.37 14.15 0.46
CA CYS A 99 -10.24 12.91 1.20
C CYS A 99 -9.03 12.10 0.73
N LYS A 100 -8.83 11.99 -0.58
CA LYS A 100 -7.71 11.25 -1.18
C LYS A 100 -6.37 11.83 -0.77
N CYS A 101 -6.19 13.16 -0.84
CA CYS A 101 -4.95 13.81 -0.40
C CYS A 101 -4.66 13.56 1.09
N VAL A 102 -5.65 13.80 1.95
CA VAL A 102 -5.50 13.65 3.41
C VAL A 102 -5.21 12.20 3.76
N MET A 103 -6.03 11.27 3.27
CA MET A 103 -5.90 9.85 3.60
C MET A 103 -4.61 9.25 3.04
N PHE A 104 -4.18 9.63 1.83
CA PHE A 104 -2.93 9.14 1.27
C PHE A 104 -1.74 9.52 2.16
N GLN A 105 -1.61 10.81 2.50
CA GLN A 105 -0.52 11.29 3.35
C GLN A 105 -0.58 10.70 4.75
N THR A 106 -1.76 10.67 5.37
CA THR A 106 -1.94 10.11 6.72
C THR A 106 -1.62 8.62 6.76
N THR A 107 -2.11 7.83 5.80
CA THR A 107 -1.84 6.39 5.73
C THR A 107 -0.37 6.13 5.43
N PHE A 108 0.25 6.88 4.53
CA PHE A 108 1.68 6.77 4.26
C PHE A 108 2.49 6.98 5.55
N ASN A 109 2.26 8.10 6.25
CA ASN A 109 2.96 8.42 7.49
C ASN A 109 2.74 7.37 8.58
N THR A 110 1.55 6.76 8.61
CA THR A 110 1.18 5.75 9.61
C THR A 110 1.85 4.40 9.35
N LEU A 111 1.96 3.99 8.09
CA LEU A 111 2.53 2.69 7.72
C LEU A 111 4.04 2.75 7.54
N TYR A 112 4.51 3.70 6.74
CA TYR A 112 5.89 3.81 6.29
C TYR A 112 6.71 4.82 7.09
N GLY A 113 6.05 5.63 7.91
CA GLY A 113 6.71 6.67 8.68
C GLY A 113 6.94 7.95 7.86
N HIS A 114 7.86 8.80 8.32
CA HIS A 114 8.07 10.13 7.74
C HIS A 114 9.56 10.48 7.59
N SER A 115 9.86 11.36 6.64
CA SER A 115 11.19 11.96 6.45
C SER A 115 11.04 13.39 5.93
N SER A 116 12.00 14.25 6.29
CA SER A 116 12.03 15.66 5.87
C SER A 116 12.13 15.82 4.36
N ASN A 117 12.62 14.79 3.66
CA ASN A 117 12.87 14.82 2.21
C ASN A 117 11.73 14.18 1.40
N LEU A 118 10.65 13.74 2.06
CA LEU A 118 9.53 13.07 1.39
C LEU A 118 8.51 14.06 0.83
N HIS A 119 8.51 14.21 -0.48
CA HIS A 119 7.45 14.87 -1.24
C HIS A 119 6.45 13.84 -1.75
N LEU A 120 5.36 13.66 -1.01
CA LEU A 120 4.37 12.61 -1.29
C LEU A 120 3.41 12.94 -2.44
N ASP A 121 3.36 14.19 -2.90
CA ASP A 121 2.45 14.59 -3.97
C ASP A 121 2.72 13.82 -5.27
N GLN A 122 4.00 13.73 -5.66
CA GLN A 122 4.36 13.01 -6.87
C GLN A 122 4.12 11.50 -6.72
N LEU A 123 4.39 10.93 -5.53
CA LEU A 123 4.10 9.53 -5.23
C LEU A 123 2.60 9.24 -5.35
N ARG A 124 1.76 10.12 -4.79
CA ARG A 124 0.30 10.03 -4.87
C ARG A 124 -0.17 10.07 -6.31
N GLU A 125 0.30 11.02 -7.11
CA GLU A 125 -0.06 11.10 -8.53
C GLU A 125 0.33 9.86 -9.33
N ASP A 126 1.52 9.30 -9.08
CA ASP A 126 1.95 8.07 -9.74
C ASP A 126 1.09 6.88 -9.30
N PHE A 127 0.75 6.80 -8.01
CA PHE A 127 -0.16 5.79 -7.47
C PHE A 127 -1.54 5.87 -8.13
N GLU A 128 -2.12 7.07 -8.23
CA GLU A 128 -3.42 7.30 -8.87
C GLU A 128 -3.42 6.89 -10.34
N LYS A 129 -2.36 7.25 -11.09
CA LYS A 129 -2.22 6.83 -12.49
C LYS A 129 -2.09 5.32 -12.63
N PHE A 130 -1.43 4.65 -11.69
CA PHE A 130 -1.33 3.20 -11.68
C PHE A 130 -2.67 2.54 -11.32
N ASP A 131 -3.35 3.03 -10.28
CA ASP A 131 -4.64 2.52 -9.80
C ASP A 131 -5.74 2.66 -10.85
N ALA A 132 -5.77 3.77 -11.60
CA ALA A 132 -6.70 3.95 -12.71
C ALA A 132 -6.61 2.86 -13.80
N ILE A 133 -5.44 2.21 -13.94
CA ILE A 133 -5.18 1.14 -14.91
C ILE A 133 -5.29 -0.25 -14.28
N PHE A 134 -5.34 -0.34 -12.95
CA PHE A 134 -5.39 -1.59 -12.19
C PHE A 134 -6.46 -2.59 -12.68
N PRO A 135 -7.71 -2.17 -13.04
CA PRO A 135 -8.71 -3.10 -13.58
C PRO A 135 -8.26 -3.83 -14.85
N LEU A 136 -7.52 -3.17 -15.74
CA LEU A 136 -7.01 -3.77 -16.97
C LEU A 136 -5.87 -4.76 -16.68
N LEU A 137 -4.99 -4.44 -15.72
CA LEU A 137 -3.95 -5.36 -15.24
C LEU A 137 -4.57 -6.63 -14.63
N MET A 138 -5.66 -6.48 -13.86
CA MET A 138 -6.42 -7.60 -13.30
C MET A 138 -7.11 -8.44 -14.38
N ALA A 139 -7.64 -7.80 -15.42
CA ALA A 139 -8.18 -8.43 -16.62
C ALA A 139 -7.11 -9.08 -17.53
N ARG A 140 -5.84 -9.08 -17.10
CA ARG A 140 -4.69 -9.68 -17.81
C ARG A 140 -4.30 -8.98 -19.11
N VAL A 141 -4.69 -7.71 -19.30
CA VAL A 141 -4.20 -6.93 -20.44
C VAL A 141 -2.67 -6.77 -20.33
N PRO A 142 -1.88 -7.09 -21.37
CA PRO A 142 -0.43 -6.97 -21.31
C PRO A 142 0.00 -5.54 -20.97
N ILE A 143 0.85 -5.38 -19.96
CA ILE A 143 1.29 -4.05 -19.49
C ILE A 143 1.98 -3.22 -20.59
N ALA A 144 2.61 -3.87 -21.56
CA ALA A 144 3.21 -3.21 -22.73
C ALA A 144 2.19 -2.49 -23.63
N MET A 145 0.90 -2.83 -23.53
CA MET A 145 -0.20 -2.18 -24.26
C MET A 145 -0.84 -1.03 -23.45
N LEU A 146 -0.40 -0.79 -22.22
CA LEU A 146 -1.02 0.16 -21.29
C LEU A 146 -0.22 1.47 -21.18
N GLY A 147 0.42 1.88 -22.27
CA GLY A 147 1.19 3.13 -22.31
C GLY A 147 2.27 3.19 -21.23
N LYS A 148 2.23 4.24 -20.38
CA LYS A 148 3.25 4.52 -19.36
C LYS A 148 3.13 3.69 -18.08
N THR A 149 2.21 2.72 -18.01
CA THR A 149 1.95 1.95 -16.77
C THR A 149 3.17 1.18 -16.29
N LYS A 150 4.01 0.68 -17.20
CA LYS A 150 5.24 -0.04 -16.83
C LYS A 150 6.22 0.88 -16.11
N GLU A 151 6.45 2.07 -16.66
CA GLU A 151 7.37 3.08 -16.12
C GLU A 151 6.86 3.62 -14.77
N ILE A 152 5.56 3.87 -14.66
CA ILE A 152 4.92 4.31 -13.42
C ILE A 152 5.08 3.23 -12.34
N ARG A 153 4.82 1.97 -12.67
CA ARG A 153 5.03 0.85 -11.74
C ARG A 153 6.48 0.80 -11.28
N GLU A 154 7.44 0.88 -12.19
CA GLU A 154 8.87 0.89 -11.84
C GLU A 154 9.25 2.08 -10.94
N LYS A 155 8.67 3.27 -11.19
CA LYS A 155 8.87 4.47 -10.37
C LYS A 155 8.33 4.27 -8.95
N LEU A 156 7.13 3.71 -8.82
CA LEU A 156 6.54 3.33 -7.54
C LEU A 156 7.41 2.30 -6.82
N THR A 157 7.80 1.21 -7.48
CA THR A 157 8.67 0.18 -6.88
C THR A 157 9.99 0.78 -6.38
N ARG A 158 10.66 1.62 -7.19
CA ARG A 158 11.91 2.32 -6.78
C ARG A 158 11.73 3.27 -5.62
N PHE A 159 10.51 3.72 -5.33
CA PHE A 159 10.24 4.55 -4.16
C PHE A 159 10.31 3.74 -2.86
N PHE A 160 9.91 2.47 -2.91
CA PHE A 160 9.88 1.57 -1.76
C PHE A 160 11.09 0.63 -1.66
N TYR A 161 12.16 0.89 -2.42
CA TYR A 161 13.40 0.10 -2.27
C TYR A 161 13.87 0.09 -0.82
N PRO A 162 14.35 -1.05 -0.29
CA PRO A 162 14.70 -1.19 1.13
C PRO A 162 15.63 -0.10 1.65
N GLN A 163 16.58 0.36 0.82
CA GLN A 163 17.51 1.43 1.16
C GLN A 163 16.80 2.76 1.44
N LYS A 164 15.78 3.11 0.66
CA LYS A 164 14.97 4.32 0.89
C LYS A 164 14.05 4.16 2.09
N VAL A 165 13.43 2.99 2.23
CA VAL A 165 12.54 2.70 3.37
C VAL A 165 13.32 2.79 4.68
N ALA A 166 14.59 2.38 4.70
CA ALA A 166 15.46 2.49 5.86
C ALA A 166 15.79 3.94 6.28
N GLU A 167 15.65 4.91 5.39
CA GLU A 167 15.82 6.34 5.69
C GLU A 167 14.57 6.96 6.34
N TRP A 168 13.43 6.25 6.33
CA TRP A 168 12.18 6.77 6.86
C TRP A 168 12.07 6.46 8.34
N ASN A 169 11.71 7.49 9.11
CA ASN A 169 11.61 7.35 10.55
C ASN A 169 10.30 6.70 10.93
N THR A 170 10.36 5.78 11.89
CA THR A 170 9.20 5.17 12.57
C THR A 170 8.18 4.48 11.66
N PRO A 171 8.57 3.58 10.74
CA PRO A 171 7.61 2.70 10.07
C PRO A 171 6.85 1.84 11.11
N CYS A 172 5.63 1.42 10.81
CA CYS A 172 4.89 0.57 11.73
C CYS A 172 5.47 -0.86 11.79
N GLU A 173 5.17 -1.59 12.85
CA GLU A 173 5.70 -2.95 13.08
C GLU A 173 5.40 -3.91 11.92
N PHE A 174 4.24 -3.77 11.28
CA PHE A 174 3.87 -4.55 10.09
C PHE A 174 4.85 -4.34 8.93
N ILE A 175 5.19 -3.08 8.62
CA ILE A 175 6.14 -2.76 7.55
C ILE A 175 7.56 -3.20 7.94
N GLN A 176 7.98 -2.96 9.19
CA GLN A 176 9.29 -3.43 9.69
C GLN A 176 9.44 -4.95 9.55
N THR A 177 8.43 -5.71 9.98
CA THR A 177 8.41 -7.18 9.92
C THR A 177 8.48 -7.67 8.47
N ARG A 178 7.77 -7.02 7.55
CA ARG A 178 7.81 -7.37 6.13
C ARG A 178 9.16 -7.08 5.48
N THR A 179 9.72 -5.90 5.72
CA THR A 179 11.05 -5.55 5.22
C THR A 179 12.10 -6.54 5.72
N ALA A 180 12.07 -6.87 7.02
CA ALA A 180 12.97 -7.85 7.62
C ALA A 180 12.79 -9.25 7.01
N LEU A 181 11.54 -9.69 6.79
CA LEU A 181 11.24 -10.96 6.14
C LEU A 181 11.86 -11.06 4.75
N PHE A 182 11.69 -10.04 3.90
CA PHE A 182 12.19 -10.08 2.53
C PHE A 182 13.72 -10.04 2.45
N GLN A 183 14.40 -9.47 3.45
CA GLN A 183 15.86 -9.51 3.52
C GLN A 183 16.42 -10.91 3.82
N GLN A 184 15.61 -11.85 4.32
CA GLN A 184 16.06 -13.23 4.58
C GLN A 184 16.21 -14.07 3.31
N TYR A 185 15.72 -13.58 2.16
CA TYR A 185 15.74 -14.32 0.90
C TYR A 185 16.71 -13.67 -0.10
N ASP A 186 17.93 -14.19 -0.17
CA ASP A 186 19.02 -13.67 -1.03
C ASP A 186 18.69 -13.71 -2.53
N THR A 187 17.79 -14.62 -2.93
CA THR A 187 17.34 -14.76 -4.32
C THR A 187 16.37 -13.66 -4.76
N LEU A 188 15.79 -12.90 -3.83
CA LEU A 188 14.97 -11.74 -4.17
C LEU A 188 15.86 -10.59 -4.61
N GLN A 189 15.53 -9.99 -5.75
CA GLN A 189 16.20 -8.76 -6.20
C GLN A 189 15.68 -7.57 -5.38
N GLU A 190 16.42 -6.46 -5.36
CA GLU A 190 16.00 -5.22 -4.67
C GLU A 190 14.58 -4.78 -5.04
N ARG A 191 14.19 -4.94 -6.31
CA ARG A 191 12.84 -4.62 -6.78
C ARG A 191 11.75 -5.54 -6.23
N ASP A 192 12.09 -6.78 -5.90
CA ASP A 192 11.17 -7.78 -5.38
C ASP A 192 10.99 -7.62 -3.85
N LYS A 193 11.93 -6.92 -3.19
CA LYS A 193 11.93 -6.59 -1.76
C LYS A 193 11.24 -5.24 -1.46
N ALA A 194 10.81 -4.53 -2.49
CA ALA A 194 10.16 -3.21 -2.40
C ALA A 194 8.67 -3.31 -2.07
#